data_AF-A0A9W4GQH1-F1
#
_entry.id   AF-A0A9W4GQH1-F1
#
_cell.length_a   1.000
_cell.length_b   1.000
_cell.length_c   1.000
_cell.angle_alpha   90.00
_cell.angle_beta   90.00
_cell.angle_gamma   90.00
#
_symmetry.space_group_name_H-M   'P 1'
#
loop_
_entity.id
_entity.type
_entity.pdbx_description
1 polymer ?
#
loop_
_entity_poly.entity_id
_entity_poly.type
_entity_poly.pdbx_seq_one_letter_code
_entity_poly.pdbx_strand_id
1 'polypeptide(L)' 'MTATGPAPRCPSCDGPVTFTALVLAHREEDGKRVCRGVWQCADRHLWWSWADRPGDPLEPCPYPDLFGA' A
#
# COMPACT_ATOMS: atom_id res chain seq x y z
N MET A 1 8.27 -8.10 17.75
CA MET A 1 7.24 -8.78 16.95
C MET A 1 7.42 -8.34 15.51
N THR A 2 8.17 -9.09 14.72
CA THR A 2 8.37 -8.83 13.28
C THR A 2 7.48 -9.81 12.54
N ALA A 3 6.29 -9.36 12.11
CA ALA A 3 5.51 -10.10 11.13
C ALA A 3 6.13 -9.83 9.76
N THR A 4 7.21 -10.53 9.42
CA THR A 4 7.75 -10.52 8.06
C THR A 4 6.97 -11.53 7.24
N GLY A 5 5.78 -11.12 6.78
CA GLY A 5 5.10 -11.82 5.69
C GLY A 5 5.91 -11.68 4.40
N PRO A 6 5.67 -12.53 3.38
CA PRO A 6 6.25 -12.32 2.06
C PRO A 6 5.90 -10.91 1.58
N ALA A 7 6.89 -10.20 1.03
CA ALA A 7 6.65 -8.88 0.47
C ALA A 7 5.53 -8.99 -0.59
N PRO A 8 4.55 -8.07 -0.58
CA PRO A 8 3.47 -8.12 -1.55
C PRO A 8 4.02 -8.02 -2.97
N ARG A 9 3.23 -8.48 -3.95
CA ARG A 9 3.52 -8.34 -5.38
C ARG A 9 2.51 -7.42 -6.03
N CYS A 10 2.89 -6.79 -7.13
CA CYS A 10 2.02 -5.91 -7.89
C CYS A 10 0.83 -6.70 -8.47
N PRO A 11 -0.42 -6.36 -8.13
CA PRO A 11 -1.61 -7.03 -8.68
C PRO A 11 -1.74 -6.96 -10.20
N SER A 12 -1.13 -5.97 -10.86
CA SER A 12 -1.23 -5.80 -12.32
C SER A 12 -0.13 -6.49 -13.13
N CYS A 13 1.09 -6.59 -12.61
CA CYS A 13 2.23 -7.14 -13.37
C CYS A 13 2.97 -8.29 -12.67
N ASP A 14 2.53 -8.70 -11.47
CA ASP A 14 3.19 -9.68 -10.58
C ASP A 14 4.65 -9.36 -10.21
N GLY A 15 5.12 -8.16 -10.58
CA GLY A 15 6.46 -7.68 -10.25
C GLY A 15 6.62 -7.38 -8.76
N PRO A 16 7.87 -7.33 -8.27
CA PRO A 16 8.15 -6.90 -6.90
C PRO A 16 7.68 -5.45 -6.71
N VAL A 17 7.10 -5.17 -5.54
CA VAL A 17 6.82 -3.80 -5.10
C VAL A 17 7.76 -3.39 -3.99
N THR A 18 8.12 -2.11 -3.99
CA THR A 18 8.88 -1.46 -2.92
C THR A 18 7.95 -0.57 -2.11
N PHE A 19 8.23 -0.45 -0.82
CA PHE A 19 7.53 0.49 0.05
C PHE A 19 8.07 1.91 -0.20
N THR A 20 7.17 2.86 -0.42
CA THR A 20 7.53 4.22 -0.86
C THR A 20 7.17 5.28 0.16
N ALA A 21 5.99 5.19 0.80
CA ALA A 21 5.49 6.24 1.69
C ALA A 21 4.44 5.72 2.70
N LEU A 22 4.12 6.55 3.70
CA LEU A 22 2.96 6.39 4.58
C LEU A 22 2.02 7.57 4.40
N VAL A 23 0.73 7.28 4.29
CA VAL A 23 -0.34 8.28 4.22
C VAL A 23 -1.27 8.08 5.40
N LEU A 24 -1.44 9.10 6.24
CA LEU A 24 -2.45 9.04 7.29
C LEU A 24 -3.84 9.20 6.66
N ALA A 25 -4.66 8.16 6.74
CA ALA A 25 -5.99 8.13 6.15
C ALA A 25 -7.07 7.87 7.20
N HIS A 26 -8.27 8.39 6.98
CA HIS A 26 -9.44 8.00 7.75
C HIS A 26 -9.98 6.67 7.21
N ARG A 27 -10.20 5.69 8.10
CA ARG A 27 -10.82 4.41 7.79
C ARG A 27 -12.29 4.49 8.14
N GLU A 28 -13.14 4.45 7.13
CA GLU A 28 -14.60 4.60 7.30
C GLU A 28 -15.21 3.46 8.12
N GLU A 29 -14.67 2.23 8.01
CA GLU A 29 -15.14 1.03 8.71
C GLU A 29 -15.19 1.21 10.23
N ASP A 30 -14.18 1.83 10.84
CA ASP A 30 -14.04 1.96 12.29
C ASP A 30 -13.85 3.41 12.78
N GLY A 31 -13.93 4.39 11.88
CA GLY A 31 -13.80 5.82 12.19
C GLY A 31 -12.40 6.25 12.65
N LYS A 32 -11.39 5.37 12.53
CA LYS A 32 -10.03 5.67 13.02
C LYS A 32 -9.19 6.34 11.94
N ARG A 33 -8.15 7.07 12.38
CA ARG A 33 -7.06 7.47 11.49
C ARG A 33 -5.92 6.48 11.61
N VAL A 34 -5.59 5.83 10.50
CA VAL A 34 -4.56 4.81 10.42
C VAL A 34 -3.72 5.05 9.17
N CYS A 35 -2.44 4.70 9.23
CA CYS A 35 -1.58 4.86 8.06
C CYS A 35 -1.90 3.81 6.99
N ARG A 36 -1.97 4.26 5.74
CA ARG A 36 -1.84 3.45 4.53
C ARG A 36 -0.37 3.40 4.13
N GLY A 37 0.19 2.20 3.96
CA GLY A 37 1.49 2.02 3.31
C GLY A 37 1.32 2.11 1.80
N VAL A 38 2.18 2.88 1.13
CA VAL A 38 2.21 3.03 -0.32
C VAL A 38 3.29 2.13 -0.90
N TRP A 39 2.93 1.41 -1.96
CA TRP A 39 3.76 0.42 -2.62
C TRP A 39 3.82 0.71 -4.12
N GLN A 40 5.01 0.62 -4.70
CA GLN A 40 5.23 0.89 -6.12
C GLN A 40 6.03 -0.23 -6.78
N CYS A 41 5.62 -0.66 -7.98
CA CYS A 41 6.43 -1.58 -8.79
C CYS A 41 7.31 -0.81 -9.81
N ALA A 42 8.23 -1.51 -10.48
CA ALA A 42 9.09 -0.92 -11.51
C ALA A 42 8.33 -0.27 -12.68
N ASP A 43 7.13 -0.79 -13.01
CA ASP A 43 6.24 -0.21 -14.03
C ASP A 43 5.42 0.99 -13.52
N ARG A 44 5.70 1.45 -12.29
CA ARG A 44 5.08 2.59 -11.62
C ARG A 44 3.59 2.42 -11.24
N HIS A 45 3.07 1.20 -11.24
CA HIS A 45 1.76 0.94 -10.63
C HIS A 45 1.82 1.24 -9.13
N LEU A 46 0.92 2.10 -8.65
CA LEU A 46 0.83 2.52 -7.26
C LEU A 46 -0.34 1.83 -6.54
N TRP A 47 0.00 1.22 -5.41
CA TRP A 47 -0.93 0.52 -4.56
C TRP A 47 -0.79 0.99 -3.13
N TRP A 48 -1.80 0.71 -2.33
CA TRP A 48 -1.73 0.93 -0.89
C TRP A 48 -2.46 -0.14 -0.10
N SER A 49 -2.07 -0.31 1.16
CA SER A 49 -2.74 -1.21 2.11
C SER A 49 -2.69 -0.61 3.51
N TRP A 50 -3.58 -1.04 4.40
CA TRP A 50 -3.55 -0.59 5.80
C TRP A 50 -2.30 -1.12 6.49
N ALA A 51 -1.49 -0.23 7.07
CA ALA A 51 -0.22 -0.61 7.70
C ALA A 51 -0.41 -1.49 8.95
N ASP A 52 -1.57 -1.41 9.60
CA ASP A 52 -1.97 -2.28 10.72
C ASP A 52 -2.56 -3.63 10.27
N ARG A 53 -2.74 -3.84 8.96
CA ARG A 53 -3.29 -5.08 8.36
C ARG A 53 -2.38 -5.59 7.23
N PRO A 54 -1.15 -6.06 7.54
CA PRO A 54 -0.18 -6.47 6.52
C PRO A 54 -0.59 -7.68 5.68
N GLY A 55 -1.63 -8.42 6.08
CA GLY A 55 -2.20 -9.53 5.30
C GLY A 55 -3.30 -9.12 4.32
N ASP A 56 -3.77 -7.88 4.39
CA ASP A 56 -4.83 -7.40 3.49
C ASP A 56 -4.28 -7.20 2.06
N PRO A 57 -5.13 -7.40 1.03
CA PRO A 57 -4.74 -7.16 -0.35
C PRO A 57 -4.27 -5.72 -0.59
N LEU A 58 -3.41 -5.56 -1.59
CA LEU A 58 -3.09 -4.25 -2.15
C LEU A 58 -4.30 -3.68 -2.89
N GLU A 59 -4.69 -2.46 -2.55
CA GLU A 59 -5.75 -1.69 -3.21
C GLU A 59 -5.14 -0.61 -4.12
N PRO A 60 -5.83 -0.17 -5.20
CA PRO A 60 -5.37 0.96 -6.00
C PRO A 60 -5.22 2.23 -5.15
N CYS A 61 -4.11 2.95 -5.30
CA CYS A 61 -3.97 4.26 -4.67
C CYS A 61 -4.85 5.30 -5.41
N PRO A 62 -5.80 5.98 -4.75
CA PRO A 62 -6.67 6.97 -5.37
C PRO A 62 -5.97 8.31 -5.64
N TYR A 63 -4.75 8.50 -5.12
CA TYR A 63 -3.96 9.72 -5.27
C TYR A 63 -2.57 9.43 -5.89
N PRO A 64 -2.51 8.80 -7.08
CA PRO A 64 -1.25 8.36 -7.66
C PRO A 64 -0.29 9.52 -7.95
N ASP A 65 -0.84 10.69 -8.31
CA ASP A 65 -0.06 11.88 -8.68
C ASP A 65 0.76 12.46 -7.52
N LEU A 66 0.41 12.13 -6.26
CA LEU A 66 1.18 12.57 -5.09
C LEU A 66 2.53 11.85 -4.94
N PHE A 67 2.74 10.73 -5.65
CA PHE A 67 3.92 9.88 -5.51
C PHE A 67 4.73 9.74 -6.82
N GLY A 68 4.44 10.58 -7.83
CA GLY A 68 5.25 10.67 -9.05
C GLY A 68 5.06 9.52 -10.05
N ALA A 69 3.84 8.97 -10.16
CA ALA A 69 3.47 8.12 -11.29
C ALA A 69 3.49 8.90 -12.63
#